data_AF-A0A1G5BDZ5-F1
#
_entry.id   AF-A0A1G5BDZ5-F1
#
_cell.length_a   1.000
_cell.length_b   1.000
_cell.length_c   1.000
_cell.angle_alpha   90.00
_cell.angle_beta   90.00
_cell.angle_gamma   90.00
#
_symmetry.space_group_name_H-M   'P 1'
#
loop_
_entity.id
_entity.type
_entity.pdbx_description
1 polymer ?
#
loop_
_entity_poly.entity_id
_entity_poly.type
_entity_poly.pdbx_seq_one_letter_code
_entity_poly.pdbx_strand_id
1 'polypeptide(L)'
;MKIPVFVSSPTSLSPSQEAARTVIIQQLENNDLEPRALGRSDYPTELPLREVLLIARHCSGGIILGFEQFRAETGISKPGSIGEKRISTPVPFPTAWNHLESGILFGLRLPILVFREEGITGGVFDNGVSDVFIHPIPSPGIKGPAKDALRQVFQRWAGKVRDHYYDDRHA
;
A
#
# COMPACT_ATOMS: atom_id res chain seq x y z
N MET A 1 3.91 22.23 -8.10
CA MET A 1 3.46 21.05 -8.87
C MET A 1 3.59 19.87 -7.94
N LYS A 2 2.53 19.09 -7.72
CA LYS A 2 2.58 17.91 -6.86
C LYS A 2 3.12 16.71 -7.65
N ILE A 3 3.81 15.80 -6.98
CA ILE A 3 4.36 14.59 -7.62
C ILE A 3 3.35 13.45 -7.46
N PRO A 4 2.89 12.82 -8.56
CA PRO A 4 1.93 11.74 -8.51
C PRO A 4 2.51 10.48 -7.84
N VAL A 5 1.72 9.88 -6.97
CA VAL A 5 2.04 8.63 -6.25
C VAL A 5 0.86 7.70 -6.34
N PHE A 6 1.12 6.44 -6.70
CA PHE A 6 0.08 5.42 -6.74
C PHE A 6 -0.32 5.00 -5.31
N VAL A 7 -1.61 4.93 -5.01
CA VAL A 7 -2.13 4.48 -3.72
C VAL A 7 -2.99 3.24 -3.94
N SER A 8 -2.41 2.08 -3.64
CA SER A 8 -3.10 0.79 -3.61
C SER A 8 -3.91 0.69 -2.32
N SER A 9 -5.22 0.85 -2.45
CA SER A 9 -6.17 0.84 -1.33
C SER A 9 -7.47 0.17 -1.76
N PRO A 10 -8.10 -0.67 -0.91
CA PRO A 10 -9.43 -1.17 -1.20
C PRO A 10 -10.45 -0.04 -1.43
N THR A 11 -11.43 -0.31 -2.30
CA THR A 11 -12.50 0.64 -2.65
C THR A 11 -13.52 0.81 -1.53
N SER A 12 -13.78 -0.25 -0.76
CA SER A 12 -14.68 -0.25 0.38
C SER A 12 -13.90 -0.44 1.67
N LEU A 13 -14.01 0.52 2.58
CA LEU A 13 -13.32 0.53 3.87
C LEU A 13 -14.34 0.79 4.98
N SER A 14 -14.10 0.22 6.15
CA SER A 14 -14.88 0.56 7.35
C SER A 14 -14.59 2.01 7.80
N PRO A 15 -15.42 2.61 8.66
CA PRO A 15 -15.17 3.97 9.15
C PRO A 15 -13.80 4.13 9.84
N SER A 16 -13.34 3.13 10.59
CA SER A 16 -12.02 3.16 11.23
C SER A 16 -10.88 3.06 10.21
N GLN A 17 -11.05 2.23 9.19
CA GLN A 17 -10.08 2.08 8.10
C GLN A 17 -10.00 3.36 7.25
N GLU A 18 -11.12 3.99 6.92
CA GLU A 18 -11.12 5.30 6.25
C GLU A 18 -10.43 6.36 7.10
N ALA A 19 -10.71 6.43 8.40
CA ALA A 19 -10.06 7.40 9.27
C ALA A 19 -8.53 7.20 9.34
N ALA A 20 -8.06 5.95 9.34
CA ALA A 20 -6.64 5.64 9.28
C ALA A 20 -6.03 5.99 7.90
N ARG A 21 -6.76 5.70 6.82
CA ARG A 21 -6.38 6.10 5.46
C ARG A 21 -6.25 7.62 5.35
N THR A 22 -7.16 8.40 5.94
CA THR A 22 -7.08 9.87 5.94
C THR A 22 -5.78 10.37 6.57
N VAL A 23 -5.29 9.75 7.64
CA VAL A 23 -4.00 10.12 8.24
C VAL A 23 -2.85 9.95 7.24
N ILE A 24 -2.86 8.84 6.48
CA ILE A 24 -1.85 8.56 5.44
C ILE A 24 -1.95 9.55 4.28
N ILE A 25 -3.16 9.81 3.77
CA ILE A 25 -3.36 10.79 2.69
C ILE A 25 -2.90 12.19 3.12
N GLN A 26 -3.16 12.59 4.36
CA GLN A 26 -2.64 13.86 4.88
C GLN A 26 -1.12 13.92 4.88
N GLN A 27 -0.42 12.80 5.12
CA GLN A 27 1.04 12.77 5.02
C GLN A 27 1.52 12.97 3.58
N LEU A 28 0.82 12.41 2.58
CA LEU A 28 1.12 12.67 1.17
C LEU A 28 0.97 14.16 0.84
N GLU A 29 -0.14 14.76 1.22
CA GLU A 29 -0.41 16.18 0.99
C GLU A 29 0.65 17.09 1.63
N ASN A 30 1.04 16.80 2.87
CA ASN A 30 2.07 17.54 3.59
C ASN A 30 3.47 17.43 2.96
N ASN A 31 3.65 16.50 2.02
CA ASN A 31 4.90 16.30 1.28
C ASN A 31 4.79 16.71 -0.20
N ASP A 32 3.74 17.43 -0.59
CA ASP A 32 3.44 17.82 -1.98
C ASP A 32 3.33 16.62 -2.93
N LEU A 33 2.82 15.50 -2.43
CA LEU A 33 2.55 14.29 -3.20
C LEU A 33 1.06 14.20 -3.51
N GLU A 34 0.74 13.82 -4.74
CA GLU A 34 -0.63 13.69 -5.24
C GLU A 34 -1.03 12.20 -5.27
N PRO A 35 -1.98 11.76 -4.43
CA PRO A 35 -2.43 10.38 -4.43
C PRO A 35 -3.25 10.04 -5.68
N ARG A 36 -2.91 8.93 -6.33
CA ARG A 36 -3.61 8.37 -7.51
C ARG A 36 -4.04 6.94 -7.22
N ALA A 37 -5.32 6.64 -7.35
CA ALA A 37 -5.91 5.35 -7.01
C ALA A 37 -7.04 4.98 -7.98
N LEU A 38 -6.97 3.75 -8.51
CA LEU A 38 -8.02 3.19 -9.36
C LEU A 38 -9.33 3.03 -8.57
N GLY A 39 -10.45 3.37 -9.20
CA GLY A 39 -11.80 3.32 -8.62
C GLY A 39 -12.10 4.42 -7.60
N ARG A 40 -11.17 5.36 -7.38
CA ARG A 40 -11.36 6.50 -6.47
C ARG A 40 -11.03 7.84 -7.12
N SER A 41 -9.77 8.06 -7.52
CA SER A 41 -9.39 9.27 -8.28
C SER A 41 -9.45 9.03 -9.79
N ASP A 42 -9.31 7.77 -10.20
CA ASP A 42 -9.21 7.36 -11.59
C ASP A 42 -10.23 6.25 -11.87
N TYR A 43 -11.14 6.47 -12.82
CA TYR A 43 -12.17 5.48 -13.20
C TYR A 43 -11.82 4.87 -14.55
N PRO A 44 -11.70 3.54 -14.66
CA PRO A 44 -11.20 2.89 -15.86
C PRO A 44 -12.17 3.04 -17.04
N THR A 45 -11.62 3.29 -18.24
CA THR A 45 -12.37 3.17 -19.50
C THR A 45 -11.95 1.93 -20.28
N GLU A 46 -10.81 1.33 -19.91
CA GLU A 46 -10.32 0.04 -20.42
C GLU A 46 -10.34 -1.09 -19.35
N LEU A 47 -9.66 -2.20 -19.65
CA LEU A 47 -9.47 -3.32 -18.73
C LEU A 47 -8.72 -2.86 -17.46
N PRO A 48 -9.23 -3.18 -16.24
CA PRO A 48 -8.69 -2.64 -14.99
C PRO A 48 -7.17 -2.83 -14.79
N LEU A 49 -6.61 -3.96 -15.22
CA LEU A 49 -5.17 -4.22 -15.09
C LEU A 49 -4.30 -3.30 -15.94
N ARG A 50 -4.79 -2.93 -17.13
CA ARG A 50 -4.09 -1.99 -18.01
C ARG A 50 -4.10 -0.60 -17.42
N GLU A 51 -5.22 -0.21 -16.82
CA GLU A 51 -5.39 1.08 -16.15
C GLU A 51 -4.49 1.21 -14.92
N VAL A 52 -4.36 0.16 -14.08
CA VAL A 52 -3.38 0.13 -12.99
C VAL A 52 -1.97 0.43 -13.52
N LEU A 53 -1.55 -0.26 -14.59
CA LEU A 53 -0.22 -0.06 -15.18
C LEU A 53 -0.05 1.36 -15.74
N LEU A 54 -1.07 1.90 -16.41
CA LEU A 54 -1.03 3.26 -16.96
C LEU A 54 -0.89 4.31 -15.84
N ILE A 55 -1.73 4.23 -14.79
CA ILE A 55 -1.65 5.14 -13.65
C ILE A 55 -0.27 5.02 -12.99
N ALA A 56 0.19 3.79 -12.74
CA ALA A 56 1.48 3.54 -12.10
C ALA A 56 2.67 4.12 -12.90
N ARG A 57 2.65 4.02 -14.23
CA ARG A 57 3.69 4.63 -15.11
C ARG A 57 3.76 6.14 -15.04
N HIS A 58 2.67 6.79 -14.65
CA HIS A 58 2.63 8.24 -14.45
C HIS A 58 2.91 8.65 -13.01
N CYS A 59 3.23 7.71 -12.12
CA CYS A 59 3.60 7.97 -10.74
C CYS A 59 5.11 7.83 -10.53
N SER A 60 5.62 8.42 -9.45
CA SER A 60 7.05 8.35 -9.06
C SER A 60 7.27 7.61 -7.75
N GLY A 61 6.24 6.90 -7.29
CA GLY A 61 6.23 6.15 -6.06
C GLY A 61 4.90 5.44 -5.87
N GLY A 62 4.86 4.51 -4.92
CA GLY A 62 3.65 3.79 -4.58
C GLY A 62 3.49 3.56 -3.07
N ILE A 63 2.25 3.63 -2.59
CA ILE A 63 1.86 3.22 -1.24
C ILE A 63 0.90 2.05 -1.32
N ILE A 64 1.14 1.01 -0.52
CA ILE A 64 0.24 -0.14 -0.38
C ILE A 64 -0.43 -0.12 0.99
N LEU A 65 -1.76 -0.17 1.02
CA LEU A 65 -2.57 -0.19 2.23
C LEU A 65 -3.25 -1.56 2.39
N GLY A 66 -2.62 -2.41 3.19
CA GLY A 66 -3.12 -3.74 3.56
C GLY A 66 -4.15 -3.67 4.68
N PHE A 67 -5.36 -3.23 4.34
CA PHE A 67 -6.53 -3.34 5.20
C PHE A 67 -7.15 -4.73 5.09
N GLU A 68 -7.74 -5.24 6.16
CA GLU A 68 -8.57 -6.43 6.14
C GLU A 68 -9.78 -6.22 5.21
N GLN A 69 -9.97 -7.17 4.30
CA GLN A 69 -11.08 -7.21 3.33
C GLN A 69 -11.80 -8.56 3.36
N PHE A 70 -11.17 -9.58 3.92
CA PHE A 70 -11.73 -10.90 4.10
C PHE A 70 -11.19 -11.52 5.39
N ARG A 71 -11.98 -12.34 6.06
CA ARG A 71 -11.57 -13.08 7.26
C ARG A 71 -11.97 -14.53 7.12
N ALA A 72 -11.02 -15.43 7.33
CA ALA A 72 -11.31 -16.84 7.51
C ALA A 72 -11.35 -17.14 9.02
N GLU A 73 -12.52 -17.51 9.53
CA GLU A 73 -12.67 -17.91 10.95
C GLU A 73 -11.96 -19.23 11.24
N THR A 74 -12.02 -20.18 10.30
CA THR A 74 -11.30 -21.46 10.32
C THR A 74 -10.98 -21.93 8.90
N GLY A 75 -10.07 -22.90 8.74
CA GLY A 75 -9.76 -23.46 7.43
C GLY A 75 -8.57 -24.41 7.40
N ILE A 76 -8.11 -24.74 6.20
CA ILE A 76 -6.88 -25.51 5.97
C ILE A 76 -6.00 -24.71 5.02
N SER A 77 -4.78 -24.40 5.45
CA SER A 77 -3.74 -23.80 4.61
C SER A 77 -2.96 -24.89 3.91
N LYS A 78 -2.68 -24.71 2.61
CA LYS A 78 -1.89 -25.63 1.76
C LYS A 78 -2.35 -27.10 1.86
N PRO A 79 -3.66 -27.38 1.61
CA PRO A 79 -4.22 -28.71 1.76
C PRO A 79 -3.47 -29.74 0.91
N GLY A 80 -3.23 -30.93 1.46
CA GLY A 80 -2.54 -32.04 0.81
C GLY A 80 -1.02 -31.88 0.67
N SER A 81 -0.42 -30.85 1.27
CA SER A 81 1.03 -30.61 1.20
C SER A 81 1.73 -30.92 2.52
N ILE A 82 3.07 -31.06 2.49
CA ILE A 82 3.89 -31.15 3.72
C ILE A 82 3.78 -29.92 4.62
N GLY A 83 3.32 -28.79 4.07
CA GLY A 83 3.11 -27.54 4.79
C GLY A 83 1.65 -27.32 5.18
N GLU A 84 0.81 -28.36 5.10
CA GLU A 84 -0.59 -28.27 5.50
C GLU A 84 -0.70 -27.82 6.96
N LYS A 85 -1.56 -26.85 7.21
CA LYS A 85 -1.86 -26.36 8.56
C LYS A 85 -3.34 -26.12 8.72
N ARG A 86 -3.91 -26.63 9.82
CA ARG A 86 -5.28 -26.29 10.20
C ARG A 86 -5.30 -24.91 10.83
N ILE A 87 -6.18 -24.05 10.34
CA ILE A 87 -6.41 -22.71 10.86
C ILE A 87 -7.57 -22.81 11.86
N SER A 88 -7.27 -22.58 13.13
CA SER A 88 -8.22 -22.62 14.25
C SER A 88 -8.44 -21.25 14.90
N THR A 89 -7.68 -20.24 14.49
CA THR A 89 -7.84 -18.84 14.91
C THR A 89 -8.18 -18.00 13.69
N PRO A 90 -9.01 -16.96 13.82
CA PRO A 90 -9.38 -16.12 12.68
C PRO A 90 -8.15 -15.49 12.01
N VAL A 91 -8.08 -15.56 10.69
CA VAL A 91 -7.00 -14.98 9.89
C VAL A 91 -7.58 -13.90 8.97
N PRO A 92 -7.10 -12.65 9.08
CA PRO A 92 -7.49 -11.58 8.17
C PRO A 92 -6.67 -11.64 6.89
N PHE A 93 -7.29 -11.25 5.77
CA PHE A 93 -6.68 -11.21 4.46
C PHE A 93 -6.89 -9.83 3.83
N PRO A 94 -5.85 -9.30 3.15
CA PRO A 94 -5.97 -8.09 2.36
C PRO A 94 -6.68 -8.40 1.04
N THR A 95 -6.90 -7.37 0.23
CA THR A 95 -7.32 -7.58 -1.15
C THR A 95 -6.16 -8.13 -1.98
N ALA A 96 -6.44 -9.09 -2.88
CA ALA A 96 -5.45 -9.61 -3.83
C ALA A 96 -4.86 -8.50 -4.74
N TRP A 97 -5.60 -7.40 -4.93
CA TRP A 97 -5.15 -6.23 -5.68
C TRP A 97 -3.90 -5.59 -5.08
N ASN A 98 -3.72 -5.61 -3.74
CA ASN A 98 -2.51 -5.08 -3.12
C ASN A 98 -1.25 -5.80 -3.62
N HIS A 99 -1.29 -7.12 -3.73
CA HIS A 99 -0.17 -7.90 -4.24
C HIS A 99 0.10 -7.60 -5.71
N LEU A 100 -0.95 -7.55 -6.52
CA LEU A 100 -0.85 -7.25 -7.94
C LEU A 100 -0.25 -5.87 -8.21
N GLU A 101 -0.81 -4.84 -7.58
CA GLU A 101 -0.38 -3.45 -7.72
C GLU A 101 1.06 -3.29 -7.22
N SER A 102 1.40 -3.89 -6.08
CA SER A 102 2.78 -3.88 -5.58
C SER A 102 3.78 -4.52 -6.55
N GLY A 103 3.41 -5.62 -7.20
CA GLY A 103 4.25 -6.27 -8.21
C GLY A 103 4.48 -5.40 -9.44
N ILE A 104 3.45 -4.67 -9.89
CA ILE A 104 3.57 -3.70 -10.98
C ILE A 104 4.50 -2.56 -10.59
N LEU A 105 4.29 -1.95 -9.43
CA LEU A 105 5.13 -0.84 -8.93
C LEU A 105 6.59 -1.27 -8.78
N PHE A 106 6.82 -2.49 -8.29
CA PHE A 106 8.17 -3.06 -8.15
C PHE A 106 8.81 -3.29 -9.51
N GLY A 107 8.06 -3.84 -10.47
CA GLY A 107 8.52 -4.03 -11.86
C GLY A 107 8.86 -2.72 -12.56
N LEU A 108 8.18 -1.62 -12.22
CA LEU A 108 8.47 -0.26 -12.67
C LEU A 108 9.62 0.42 -11.90
N ARG A 109 10.21 -0.26 -10.91
CA ARG A 109 11.29 0.26 -10.04
C ARG A 109 10.91 1.51 -9.24
N LEU A 110 9.61 1.68 -8.96
CA LEU A 110 9.14 2.81 -8.16
C LEU A 110 9.49 2.61 -6.68
N PRO A 111 9.80 3.68 -5.93
CA PRO A 111 9.88 3.63 -4.47
C PRO A 111 8.54 3.23 -3.84
N ILE A 112 8.50 2.10 -3.12
CA ILE A 112 7.27 1.59 -2.47
C ILE A 112 7.34 1.78 -0.95
N LEU A 113 6.22 2.17 -0.36
CA LEU A 113 5.99 2.20 1.09
C LEU A 113 4.75 1.35 1.43
N VAL A 114 4.86 0.45 2.40
CA VAL A 114 3.76 -0.49 2.73
C VAL A 114 3.27 -0.24 4.14
N PHE A 115 1.94 -0.17 4.29
CA PHE A 115 1.26 -0.19 5.57
C PHE A 115 0.31 -1.39 5.64
N ARG A 116 0.19 -2.02 6.81
CA ARG A 116 -0.74 -3.12 7.02
C ARG A 116 -1.44 -3.08 8.38
N GLU A 117 -2.69 -3.55 8.42
CA GLU A 117 -3.36 -3.85 9.68
C GLU A 117 -2.70 -5.03 10.39
N GLU A 118 -2.97 -5.15 11.69
CA GLU A 118 -2.50 -6.29 12.48
C GLU A 118 -3.05 -7.61 11.91
N GLY A 119 -2.21 -8.65 11.92
CA GLY A 119 -2.56 -9.97 11.37
C GLY A 119 -2.46 -10.10 9.84
N ILE A 120 -2.49 -9.01 9.08
CA ILE A 120 -2.26 -9.05 7.63
C ILE A 120 -0.82 -9.48 7.36
N THR A 121 -0.64 -10.53 6.55
CA THR A 121 0.66 -11.14 6.22
C THR A 121 0.64 -11.68 4.79
N GLY A 122 1.78 -12.15 4.29
CA GLY A 122 1.92 -12.74 2.97
C GLY A 122 2.44 -11.76 1.92
N GLY A 123 3.34 -12.23 1.05
CA GLY A 123 3.78 -11.50 -0.14
C GLY A 123 4.40 -10.14 0.20
N VAL A 124 3.84 -9.06 -0.35
CA VAL A 124 4.30 -7.68 -0.10
C VAL A 124 4.25 -7.27 1.39
N PHE A 125 3.49 -7.98 2.23
CA PHE A 125 3.34 -7.68 3.65
C PHE A 125 4.32 -8.47 4.55
N ASP A 126 5.14 -9.36 3.97
CA ASP A 126 6.15 -10.12 4.70
C ASP A 126 7.49 -9.37 4.74
N ASN A 127 8.06 -9.25 5.95
CA ASN A 127 9.36 -8.60 6.15
C ASN A 127 10.47 -9.36 5.40
N GLY A 128 11.32 -8.61 4.68
CA GLY A 128 12.50 -9.17 4.00
C GLY A 128 12.22 -9.77 2.62
N VAL A 129 10.97 -9.71 2.12
CA VAL A 129 10.64 -10.13 0.75
C VAL A 129 11.07 -9.10 -0.30
N SER A 130 11.25 -7.83 0.10
CA SER A 130 11.79 -6.75 -0.74
C SER A 130 12.47 -5.68 0.13
N ASP A 131 13.14 -4.70 -0.48
CA ASP A 131 13.70 -3.52 0.20
C ASP A 131 12.62 -2.57 0.77
N VAL A 132 11.36 -3.00 0.73
CA VAL A 132 10.19 -2.22 1.13
C VAL A 132 10.00 -2.33 2.63
N PHE A 133 10.01 -1.19 3.31
CA PHE A 133 9.71 -1.11 4.73
C PHE A 133 8.21 -1.25 4.95
N ILE A 134 7.84 -2.21 5.79
CA ILE A 134 6.46 -2.49 6.16
C ILE A 134 6.18 -1.86 7.52
N HIS A 135 5.18 -0.98 7.55
CA HIS A 135 4.76 -0.26 8.74
C HIS A 135 3.37 -0.70 9.20
N PRO A 136 3.04 -0.62 10.50
CA PRO A 136 1.67 -0.77 10.95
C PRO A 136 0.83 0.41 10.44
N ILE A 137 -0.44 0.16 10.11
CA ILE A 137 -1.39 1.23 9.80
C ILE A 137 -1.54 2.16 11.03
N PRO A 138 -1.43 3.49 10.85
CA PRO A 138 -1.51 4.42 11.97
C PRO A 138 -2.92 4.47 12.53
N SER A 139 -3.03 4.63 13.85
CA SER A 139 -4.30 4.97 14.49
C SER A 139 -4.80 6.32 13.98
N PRO A 140 -6.12 6.51 13.76
CA PRO A 140 -6.69 7.81 13.42
C PRO A 140 -6.34 8.93 14.41
N GLY A 141 -6.15 8.58 15.69
CA GLY A 141 -5.80 9.49 16.77
C GLY A 141 -4.31 9.61 17.06
N ILE A 142 -3.42 9.26 16.12
CA ILE A 142 -1.97 9.24 16.34
C ILE A 142 -1.44 10.59 16.82
N LYS A 143 -0.67 10.57 17.92
CA LYS A 143 -0.13 11.76 18.59
C LYS A 143 1.31 11.53 19.07
N GLY A 144 1.98 12.63 19.42
CA GLY A 144 3.29 12.60 20.05
C GLY A 144 4.35 11.84 19.23
N PRO A 145 5.23 11.05 19.88
CA PRO A 145 6.35 10.40 19.22
C PRO A 145 5.98 9.50 18.04
N ALA A 146 4.83 8.81 18.12
CA ALA A 146 4.36 7.95 17.02
C ALA A 146 4.00 8.76 15.77
N LYS A 147 3.41 9.95 15.94
CA LYS A 147 3.10 10.86 14.84
C LYS A 147 4.39 11.42 14.21
N ASP A 148 5.39 11.74 15.04
CA ASP A 148 6.68 12.20 14.56
C ASP A 148 7.44 11.11 13.79
N ALA A 149 7.39 9.87 14.28
CA ALA A 149 7.96 8.71 13.59
C ALA A 149 7.30 8.50 12.21
N LEU A 150 5.98 8.56 12.14
CA LEU A 150 5.25 8.49 10.87
C LEU A 150 5.70 9.59 9.91
N ARG A 151 5.82 10.83 10.39
CA ARG A 151 6.29 11.96 9.57
C ARG A 151 7.69 11.70 9.02
N GLN A 152 8.61 11.20 9.83
CA GLN A 152 9.99 10.90 9.40
C GLN A 152 10.03 9.79 8.34
N VAL A 153 9.20 8.75 8.49
CA VAL A 153 9.05 7.68 7.48
C VAL A 153 8.62 8.28 6.14
N PHE A 154 7.58 9.13 6.14
CA PHE A 154 7.11 9.80 4.93
C PHE A 154 8.15 10.74 4.33
N GLN A 155 8.86 11.54 5.13
CA GLN A 155 9.91 12.44 4.65
C GLN A 155 11.03 11.68 3.94
N ARG A 156 11.50 10.58 4.54
CA ARG A 156 12.56 9.74 3.96
C ARG A 156 12.11 9.08 2.66
N TRP A 157 10.91 8.51 2.64
CA TRP A 157 10.37 7.87 1.45
C TRP A 157 10.07 8.90 0.34
N ALA A 158 9.52 10.07 0.69
CA ALA A 158 9.27 11.16 -0.26
C ALA A 158 10.56 11.71 -0.88
N GLY A 159 11.71 11.62 -0.19
CA GLY A 159 13.02 11.87 -0.80
C GLY A 159 13.26 10.98 -2.01
N LYS A 160 13.11 9.66 -1.85
CA LYS A 160 13.28 8.69 -2.95
C LYS A 160 12.28 8.93 -4.10
N VAL A 161 11.05 9.32 -3.78
CA VAL A 161 10.02 9.66 -4.79
C VAL A 161 10.44 10.88 -5.62
N ARG A 162 11.02 11.90 -4.97
CA ARG A 162 11.51 13.10 -5.65
C ARG A 162 12.73 12.76 -6.52
N ASP A 163 13.67 11.99 -6.01
CA ASP A 163 14.85 11.55 -6.75
C ASP A 163 14.40 10.85 -8.05
N HIS A 164 13.51 9.86 -7.94
CA HIS A 164 12.93 9.18 -9.10
C HIS A 164 12.23 10.14 -10.08
N TYR A 165 11.43 11.08 -9.59
CA TYR A 165 10.68 12.02 -10.44
C TYR A 165 11.58 12.98 -11.22
N TYR A 166 12.70 13.41 -10.64
CA TYR A 166 13.61 14.36 -11.28
C TYR A 166 14.66 13.65 -12.15
N ASP A 167 15.08 12.44 -11.79
CA ASP A 167 16.00 11.63 -12.59
C ASP A 167 15.34 11.17 -13.91
N ASP A 168 14.08 10.74 -13.87
CA ASP A 168 13.31 10.34 -15.07
C ASP A 168 13.13 11.47 -16.10
N ARG A 169 13.25 12.73 -15.69
CA ARG A 169 13.14 13.88 -16.61
C ARG A 169 14.43 14.15 -17.40
N HIS A 170 15.53 13.50 -17.05
CA HIS A 170 16.83 13.65 -17.68
C HIS A 170 17.27 12.40 -18.46
N ALA A 171 16.44 11.36 -18.52
CA ALA A 171 16.61 10.16 -19.35
C ALA A 171 15.77 10.25 -20.64
#